data_AF-A0A2G6Y6V3-F1
#
_entry.id   AF-A0A2G6Y6V3-F1
#
_cell.length_a   1.000
_cell.length_b   1.000
_cell.length_c   1.000
_cell.angle_alpha   90.00
_cell.angle_beta   90.00
_cell.angle_gamma   90.00
#
_symmetry.space_group_name_H-M   'P 1'
#
loop_
_entity.id
_entity.type
_entity.pdbx_description
1 polymer ?
#
loop_
_entity_poly.entity_id
_entity_poly.type
_entity_poly.pdbx_seq_one_letter_code
_entity_poly.pdbx_strand_id
1 'polypeptide(L)'
;MDHHALSRLLLRIAGVVVIVATLTAVPKSIVTLVVAAGQEANASPLITAIIASLVPLMIGMAMVWLPGTVANRLVDSTSTGNSQVDAAASLQAVALSVIGFYFFASSLFDAVFWVARLKLYSAVMETSEAFAGAPAVMPDDFAGMVATGVQALAGVLLLLGSKGVGRLLVKARGHA
;
A
#
# COMPACT_ATOMS: atom_id res chain seq x y z
N MET A 1 2.02 29.40 0.16
CA MET A 1 1.75 28.26 1.07
C MET A 1 3.02 27.99 1.83
N ASP A 2 2.91 27.77 3.13
CA ASP A 2 4.07 27.55 3.99
C ASP A 2 4.78 26.24 3.63
N HIS A 3 6.09 26.30 3.39
CA HIS A 3 6.87 25.16 2.89
C HIS A 3 6.85 23.97 3.87
N HIS A 4 6.64 24.25 5.17
CA HIS A 4 6.47 23.25 6.21
C HIS A 4 5.20 22.42 6.06
N ALA A 5 4.09 23.05 5.67
CA ALA A 5 2.82 22.34 5.50
C ALA A 5 2.92 21.38 4.30
N LEU A 6 3.56 21.84 3.22
CA LEU A 6 3.84 21.01 2.04
C LEU A 6 4.78 19.85 2.36
N SER A 7 5.89 20.08 3.07
CA SER A 7 6.84 19.03 3.40
C SER A 7 6.23 17.95 4.30
N ARG A 8 5.45 18.33 5.32
CA ARG A 8 4.71 17.38 6.17
C ARG A 8 3.70 16.56 5.36
N LEU A 9 2.98 17.20 4.43
CA LEU A 9 2.00 16.55 3.58
C LEU A 9 2.68 15.53 2.64
N LEU A 10 3.77 15.91 1.99
CA LEU A 10 4.55 15.02 1.14
C LEU A 10 5.13 13.83 1.92
N LEU A 11 5.64 14.04 3.13
CA LEU A 11 6.19 12.97 3.97
C LEU A 11 5.12 11.95 4.34
N ARG A 12 3.92 12.43 4.68
CA ARG A 12 2.78 11.58 5.04
C ARG A 12 2.27 10.77 3.84
N ILE A 13 2.19 11.41 2.69
CA ILE A 13 1.85 10.79 1.40
C ILE A 13 2.86 9.69 1.06
N ALA A 14 4.16 10.00 1.10
CA ALA A 14 5.22 9.05 0.82
C ALA A 14 5.14 7.84 1.77
N GLY A 15 4.92 8.08 3.07
CA GLY A 15 4.73 7.02 4.04
C GLY A 15 3.53 6.11 3.73
N VAL A 16 2.38 6.68 3.34
CA VAL A 16 1.20 5.90 2.91
C VAL A 16 1.53 5.06 1.68
N VAL A 17 2.19 5.63 0.68
CA VAL A 17 2.59 4.90 -0.54
C VAL A 17 3.51 3.73 -0.19
N VAL A 18 4.50 3.95 0.69
CA VAL A 18 5.41 2.89 1.16
C VAL A 18 4.66 1.78 1.89
N ILE A 19 3.70 2.11 2.76
CA ILE A 19 2.89 1.12 3.47
C ILE A 19 2.10 0.26 2.48
N VAL A 20 1.39 0.87 1.53
CA VAL A 20 0.59 0.14 0.53
C VAL A 20 1.49 -0.73 -0.35
N ALA A 21 2.62 -0.19 -0.82
CA ALA A 21 3.60 -0.94 -1.60
C ALA A 21 4.17 -2.14 -0.83
N THR A 22 4.43 -1.97 0.46
CA THR A 22 4.94 -3.05 1.31
C THR A 22 3.88 -4.12 1.53
N LEU A 23 2.64 -3.73 1.86
CA LEU A 23 1.53 -4.66 2.06
C LEU A 23 1.20 -5.48 0.81
N THR A 24 1.35 -4.89 -0.38
CA THR A 24 1.14 -5.58 -1.65
C THR A 24 2.32 -6.49 -2.04
N ALA A 25 3.52 -6.20 -1.57
CA ALA A 25 4.69 -7.05 -1.77
C ALA A 25 4.71 -8.28 -0.85
N VAL A 26 4.16 -8.18 0.37
CA VAL A 26 4.18 -9.27 1.37
C VAL A 26 3.65 -10.62 0.84
N PRO A 27 2.47 -10.71 0.18
CA PRO A 27 1.97 -11.98 -0.35
C PRO A 27 2.94 -12.65 -1.33
N LYS A 28 3.59 -11.85 -2.19
CA LYS A 28 4.55 -12.33 -3.18
C LYS A 28 5.80 -12.90 -2.51
N SER A 29 6.31 -12.17 -1.51
CA SER A 29 7.45 -12.62 -0.71
C SER A 29 7.16 -13.92 0.04
N ILE A 30 5.98 -14.05 0.65
CA ILE A 30 5.58 -15.26 1.38
C ILE A 30 5.50 -16.46 0.44
N VAL A 31 4.87 -16.32 -0.74
CA VAL A 31 4.76 -17.43 -1.68
C VAL A 31 6.12 -17.87 -2.20
N THR A 32 6.96 -16.92 -2.62
CA THR A 32 8.33 -17.22 -3.08
C THR A 32 9.09 -18.00 -2.01
N LEU A 33 8.92 -17.60 -0.76
CA LEU A 33 9.53 -18.26 0.37
C LEU A 33 9.01 -19.67 0.61
N VAL A 34 7.70 -19.87 0.60
CA VAL A 34 7.09 -21.20 0.82
C VAL A 34 7.53 -22.17 -0.26
N VAL A 35 7.60 -21.71 -1.51
CA VAL A 35 8.12 -22.51 -2.64
C VAL A 35 9.59 -22.85 -2.44
N ALA A 36 10.42 -21.89 -2.01
CA ALA A 36 11.85 -22.13 -1.74
C ALA A 36 12.10 -23.05 -0.54
N ALA A 37 11.35 -22.88 0.56
CA ALA A 37 11.46 -23.68 1.78
C ALA A 37 11.00 -25.14 1.56
N GLY A 38 10.13 -25.38 0.57
CA GLY A 38 9.78 -26.74 0.14
C GLY A 38 10.96 -27.52 -0.48
N GLN A 39 12.00 -26.83 -0.95
CA GLN A 39 13.18 -27.46 -1.54
C GLN A 39 14.36 -27.57 -0.57
N GLU A 40 14.48 -26.65 0.41
CA GLU A 40 15.49 -26.72 1.46
C GLU A 40 14.85 -26.48 2.83
N ALA A 41 14.98 -27.45 3.75
CA ALA A 41 14.43 -27.40 5.11
C ALA A 41 15.19 -26.42 6.05
N ASN A 42 15.53 -25.24 5.56
CA ASN A 42 16.22 -24.19 6.31
C ASN A 42 15.23 -23.09 6.68
N ALA A 43 15.17 -22.72 7.97
CA ALA A 43 14.30 -21.65 8.47
C ALA A 43 14.85 -20.22 8.24
N SER A 44 16.13 -20.11 7.86
CA SER A 44 16.83 -18.86 7.58
C SER A 44 16.12 -17.91 6.60
N PRO A 45 15.64 -18.35 5.41
CA PRO A 45 15.02 -17.45 4.45
C PRO A 45 13.71 -16.84 5.01
N LEU A 46 12.98 -17.56 5.88
CA LEU A 46 11.71 -17.07 6.43
C LEU A 46 11.93 -15.82 7.28
N ILE A 47 12.98 -15.86 8.10
CA ILE A 47 13.37 -14.75 8.96
C ILE A 47 13.78 -13.54 8.11
N THR A 48 14.56 -13.75 7.04
CA THR A 48 15.00 -12.65 6.18
C THR A 48 13.84 -12.00 5.43
N ALA A 49 12.85 -12.78 4.95
CA ALA A 49 11.66 -12.24 4.30
C ALA A 49 10.77 -11.43 5.25
N ILE A 50 10.60 -11.90 6.49
CA ILE A 50 9.88 -11.14 7.52
C ILE A 50 10.58 -9.82 7.79
N ILE A 51 11.90 -9.85 8.05
CA ILE A 51 12.69 -8.64 8.34
C ILE A 51 12.65 -7.67 7.17
N ALA A 52 12.84 -8.15 5.94
CA ALA A 52 12.79 -7.35 4.72
C ALA A 52 11.44 -6.67 4.50
N SER A 53 10.34 -7.27 4.99
CA SER A 53 9.00 -6.68 4.92
C SER A 53 8.71 -5.74 6.10
N LEU A 54 9.27 -6.03 7.28
CA LEU A 54 9.04 -5.23 8.49
C LEU A 54 9.73 -3.87 8.43
N VAL A 55 10.95 -3.80 7.90
CA VAL A 55 11.73 -2.55 7.85
C VAL A 55 11.02 -1.46 7.03
N PRO A 56 10.59 -1.70 5.78
CA PRO A 56 9.84 -0.70 5.01
C PRO A 56 8.51 -0.32 5.66
N LEU A 57 7.82 -1.29 6.29
CA LEU A 57 6.56 -1.04 6.99
C LEU A 57 6.77 -0.08 8.18
N MET A 58 7.81 -0.32 8.98
CA MET A 58 8.18 0.55 10.10
C MET A 58 8.58 1.95 9.62
N ILE A 59 9.34 2.05 8.53
CA ILE A 59 9.71 3.34 7.92
C ILE A 59 8.46 4.08 7.43
N GLY A 60 7.59 3.42 6.68
CA GLY A 60 6.34 4.01 6.19
C GLY A 60 5.44 4.48 7.33
N MET A 61 5.31 3.67 8.39
CA MET A 61 4.53 4.01 9.58
C MET A 61 5.14 5.20 10.35
N ALA A 62 6.47 5.24 10.50
CA ALA A 62 7.17 6.36 11.09
C ALA A 62 6.96 7.67 10.29
N MET A 63 6.99 7.61 8.96
CA MET A 63 6.72 8.77 8.10
C MET A 63 5.27 9.28 8.23
N VAL A 64 4.31 8.38 8.44
CA VAL A 64 2.89 8.75 8.61
C VAL A 64 2.61 9.34 10.01
N TRP A 65 3.25 8.82 11.05
CA TRP A 65 3.03 9.23 12.45
C TRP A 65 3.90 10.38 12.94
N LEU A 66 5.13 10.53 12.42
CA LEU A 66 6.09 11.53 12.86
C LEU A 66 6.39 12.63 11.81
N PRO A 67 5.43 13.13 11.01
CA PRO A 67 5.73 14.18 10.05
C PRO A 67 6.17 15.48 10.76
N GLY A 68 5.66 15.73 11.97
CA GLY A 68 6.02 16.89 12.79
C GLY A 68 7.45 16.82 13.34
N THR A 69 7.90 15.67 13.81
CA THR A 69 9.24 15.50 14.38
C THR A 69 10.33 15.66 13.32
N VAL A 70 10.06 15.16 12.10
CA VAL A 70 10.98 15.33 10.97
C VAL A 70 10.93 16.77 10.47
N ALA A 71 9.74 17.33 10.22
CA ALA A 71 9.62 18.68 9.68
C ALA A 71 10.09 19.78 10.65
N ASN A 72 9.93 19.62 11.97
CA ASN A 72 10.39 20.59 12.96
C ASN A 72 11.91 20.57 13.16
N ARG A 73 12.58 19.44 12.91
CA ARG A 73 14.04 19.36 12.97
C ARG A 73 14.72 19.94 11.73
N LEU A 74 14.03 19.95 10.60
CA LEU A 74 14.58 20.37 9.31
C LEU A 74 14.47 21.88 9.07
N VAL A 75 13.56 22.57 9.74
CA VAL A 75 13.32 23.98 9.49
C VAL A 75 12.96 24.68 10.82
N ASP A 76 13.92 25.49 11.32
CA ASP A 76 13.77 26.28 12.54
C ASP A 76 12.56 27.24 12.43
N SER A 77 11.68 27.20 13.41
CA SER A 77 10.34 27.76 13.32
C SER A 77 10.27 29.22 13.79
N THR A 78 9.95 30.15 12.89
CA THR A 78 9.37 31.46 13.23
C THR A 78 7.99 31.59 12.59
N SER A 79 6.96 31.60 13.44
CA SER A 79 5.60 32.15 13.27
C SER A 79 4.84 31.94 11.95
N THR A 80 3.61 31.39 12.00
CA THR A 80 2.36 32.13 11.64
C THR A 80 1.07 31.29 11.70
N GLY A 81 0.03 31.87 12.31
CA GLY A 81 -1.37 31.87 11.82
C GLY A 81 -2.26 30.62 11.90
N ASN A 82 -3.21 30.61 12.85
CA ASN A 82 -4.29 29.59 12.97
C ASN A 82 -5.14 29.38 11.69
N SER A 83 -5.25 30.38 10.80
CA SER A 83 -6.08 30.27 9.59
C SER A 83 -5.49 29.36 8.50
N GLN A 84 -4.22 28.95 8.60
CA GLN A 84 -3.56 28.10 7.59
C GLN A 84 -3.82 26.60 7.80
N VAL A 85 -4.33 26.21 8.97
CA VAL A 85 -4.54 24.82 9.37
C VAL A 85 -5.64 24.15 8.54
N ASP A 86 -6.70 24.87 8.20
CA ASP A 86 -7.85 24.32 7.43
C ASP A 86 -7.52 24.09 5.95
N ALA A 87 -6.72 24.98 5.34
CA ALA A 87 -6.28 24.81 3.95
C ALA A 87 -5.34 23.61 3.79
N ALA A 88 -4.47 23.35 4.78
CA ALA A 88 -3.59 22.18 4.76
C ALA A 88 -4.36 20.86 4.93
N ALA A 89 -5.39 20.84 5.79
CA ALA A 89 -6.22 19.65 6.00
C ALA A 89 -7.03 19.27 4.75
N SER A 90 -7.62 20.26 4.07
CA SER A 90 -8.35 20.03 2.82
C SER A 90 -7.43 19.53 1.70
N LEU A 91 -6.23 20.10 1.55
CA LEU A 91 -5.24 19.63 0.58
C LEU A 91 -4.78 18.20 0.89
N GLN A 92 -4.60 17.85 2.16
CA GLN A 92 -4.24 16.49 2.57
C GLN A 92 -5.34 15.49 2.20
N ALA A 93 -6.61 15.85 2.42
CA ALA A 93 -7.74 15.00 2.05
C ALA A 93 -7.76 14.76 0.53
N VAL A 94 -7.60 15.82 -0.27
CA VAL A 94 -7.54 15.72 -1.74
C VAL A 94 -6.39 14.83 -2.17
N ALA A 95 -5.18 15.02 -1.64
CA ALA A 95 -4.02 14.24 -2.02
C ALA A 95 -4.18 12.75 -1.67
N LEU A 96 -4.71 12.43 -0.48
CA LEU A 96 -5.02 11.04 -0.10
C LEU A 96 -6.10 10.43 -0.99
N SER A 97 -7.12 11.20 -1.39
CA SER A 97 -8.12 10.75 -2.36
C SER A 97 -7.51 10.45 -3.72
N VAL A 98 -6.63 11.31 -4.24
CA VAL A 98 -5.96 11.10 -5.54
C VAL A 98 -5.10 9.83 -5.51
N ILE A 99 -4.36 9.60 -4.42
CA ILE A 99 -3.53 8.40 -4.26
C ILE A 99 -4.39 7.15 -4.09
N GLY A 100 -5.46 7.23 -3.29
CA GLY A 100 -6.42 6.13 -3.16
C GLY A 100 -7.05 5.77 -4.50
N PHE A 101 -7.43 6.78 -5.30
CA PHE A 101 -7.95 6.59 -6.65
C PHE A 101 -6.91 5.92 -7.56
N TYR A 102 -5.66 6.36 -7.51
CA TYR A 102 -4.57 5.76 -8.29
C TYR A 102 -4.40 4.27 -7.97
N PHE A 103 -4.31 3.90 -6.68
CA PHE A 103 -4.17 2.49 -6.30
C PHE A 103 -5.38 1.66 -6.69
N PHE A 104 -6.58 2.20 -6.51
CA PHE A 104 -7.82 1.54 -6.91
C PHE A 104 -7.88 1.31 -8.43
N ALA A 105 -7.62 2.33 -9.23
CA ALA A 105 -7.59 2.24 -10.68
C ALA A 105 -6.53 1.24 -11.16
N SER A 106 -5.31 1.30 -10.61
CA SER A 106 -4.25 0.32 -10.91
C SER A 106 -4.68 -1.10 -10.57
N SER A 107 -5.33 -1.33 -9.43
CA SER A 107 -5.81 -2.66 -9.06
C SER A 107 -6.92 -3.18 -9.96
N LEU A 108 -7.71 -2.27 -10.56
CA LEU A 108 -8.74 -2.65 -11.53
C LEU A 108 -8.11 -3.15 -12.84
N PHE A 109 -7.05 -2.49 -13.32
CA PHE A 109 -6.29 -2.97 -14.47
C PHE A 109 -5.65 -4.33 -14.21
N ASP A 110 -5.07 -4.52 -13.03
CA ASP A 110 -4.50 -5.82 -12.63
C ASP A 110 -5.58 -6.90 -12.54
N ALA A 111 -6.77 -6.58 -12.01
CA ALA A 111 -7.89 -7.51 -11.95
C ALA A 111 -8.34 -7.94 -13.35
N VAL A 112 -8.43 -7.01 -14.30
CA VAL A 112 -8.72 -7.32 -15.71
C VAL A 112 -7.64 -8.23 -16.30
N PHE A 113 -6.36 -7.96 -16.02
CA PHE A 113 -5.25 -8.82 -16.44
C PHE A 113 -5.39 -10.24 -15.90
N TRP A 114 -5.67 -10.43 -14.61
CA TRP A 114 -5.85 -11.75 -14.00
C TRP A 114 -7.04 -12.50 -14.60
N VAL A 115 -8.17 -11.81 -14.82
CA VAL A 115 -9.36 -12.41 -15.46
C VAL A 115 -9.06 -12.81 -16.92
N ALA A 116 -8.40 -11.94 -17.68
CA ALA A 116 -8.02 -12.22 -19.06
C ALA A 116 -7.07 -13.42 -19.15
N ARG A 117 -6.08 -13.48 -18.26
CA ARG A 117 -5.12 -14.59 -18.18
C ARG A 117 -5.80 -15.91 -17.83
N LEU A 118 -6.72 -15.93 -16.86
CA LEU A 118 -7.49 -17.13 -16.50
C LEU A 118 -8.34 -17.64 -17.67
N LYS A 119 -9.03 -16.73 -18.38
CA LYS A 119 -9.84 -17.08 -19.56
C LYS A 119 -8.99 -17.58 -20.73
N LEU A 120 -7.83 -16.97 -20.95
CA LEU A 120 -6.91 -17.40 -22.00
C LEU A 120 -6.34 -18.79 -21.67
N TYR A 121 -5.99 -19.01 -20.40
CA TYR A 121 -5.51 -20.31 -19.94
C TYR A 121 -6.54 -21.42 -20.16
N SER A 122 -7.81 -21.19 -19.78
CA SER A 122 -8.88 -22.18 -20.03
C SER A 122 -9.08 -22.45 -21.52
N ALA A 123 -9.09 -21.41 -22.36
CA ALA A 123 -9.30 -21.57 -23.79
C ALA A 123 -8.16 -22.32 -24.50
N VAL A 124 -6.90 -22.08 -24.12
CA VAL A 124 -5.73 -22.70 -24.77
C VAL A 124 -5.48 -24.12 -24.24
N MET A 125 -5.63 -24.34 -22.93
CA MET A 125 -5.29 -25.62 -22.33
C MET A 125 -6.35 -26.70 -22.55
N GLU A 126 -7.63 -26.33 -22.68
CA GLU A 126 -8.68 -27.29 -23.05
C GLU A 126 -8.47 -27.87 -24.46
N THR A 127 -7.81 -27.13 -25.35
CA THR A 127 -7.59 -27.57 -26.74
C THR A 127 -6.33 -28.41 -26.96
N SER A 128 -5.42 -28.50 -25.97
CA SER A 128 -4.10 -29.10 -26.18
C SER A 128 -3.87 -30.25 -25.21
N GLU A 129 -4.00 -31.49 -25.70
CA GLU A 129 -3.70 -32.73 -24.94
C GLU A 129 -2.27 -32.74 -24.38
N ALA A 130 -1.36 -31.97 -24.96
CA ALA A 130 0.03 -31.83 -24.53
C ALA A 130 0.20 -31.19 -23.13
N PHE A 131 -0.82 -30.53 -22.58
CA PHE A 131 -0.73 -29.75 -21.34
C PHE A 131 -1.61 -30.29 -20.18
N ALA A 132 -2.12 -31.51 -20.29
CA ALA A 132 -3.08 -32.11 -19.34
C ALA A 132 -2.62 -32.23 -17.87
N GLY A 133 -1.38 -31.86 -17.52
CA GLY A 133 -0.83 -31.91 -16.16
C GLY A 133 -0.41 -30.56 -15.56
N ALA A 134 -0.52 -29.44 -16.30
CA ALA A 134 -0.11 -28.14 -15.78
C ALA A 134 -1.15 -27.57 -14.80
N PRO A 135 -0.76 -27.15 -13.59
CA PRO A 135 -1.70 -26.56 -12.64
C PRO A 135 -2.28 -25.25 -13.18
N ALA A 136 -3.60 -25.07 -13.04
CA ALA A 136 -4.32 -23.93 -13.60
C ALA A 136 -3.92 -22.57 -12.99
N VAL A 137 -3.37 -22.58 -11.78
CA VAL A 137 -2.90 -21.39 -11.08
C VAL A 137 -1.55 -21.69 -10.46
N MET A 138 -0.51 -21.00 -10.90
CA MET A 138 0.79 -21.08 -10.23
C MET A 138 0.75 -20.35 -8.89
N PRO A 139 1.56 -20.74 -7.89
CA PRO A 139 1.62 -20.03 -6.61
C PRO A 139 1.84 -18.52 -6.78
N ASP A 140 2.69 -18.11 -7.71
CA ASP A 140 2.97 -16.71 -8.01
C ASP A 140 1.75 -15.96 -8.53
N ASP A 141 0.88 -16.63 -9.29
CA ASP A 141 -0.36 -16.06 -9.80
C ASP A 141 -1.34 -15.82 -8.64
N PHE A 142 -1.43 -16.77 -7.72
CA PHE A 142 -2.23 -16.62 -6.52
C PHE A 142 -1.75 -15.45 -5.65
N ALA A 143 -0.43 -15.34 -5.42
CA ALA A 143 0.15 -14.20 -4.71
C ALA A 143 -0.16 -12.88 -5.41
N GLY A 144 -0.09 -12.85 -6.74
CA GLY A 144 -0.44 -11.70 -7.56
C GLY A 144 -1.89 -11.27 -7.38
N MET A 145 -2.84 -12.20 -7.43
CA MET A 145 -4.27 -11.92 -7.22
C MET A 145 -4.53 -11.39 -5.80
N VAL A 146 -3.91 -12.00 -4.77
CA VAL A 146 -4.03 -11.52 -3.38
C VAL A 146 -3.45 -10.12 -3.24
N ALA A 147 -2.27 -9.85 -3.83
CA ALA A 147 -1.67 -8.52 -3.82
C ALA A 147 -2.57 -7.47 -4.49
N THR A 148 -3.18 -7.80 -5.64
CA THR A 148 -4.16 -6.93 -6.31
C THR A 148 -5.37 -6.66 -5.40
N GLY A 149 -5.88 -7.67 -4.70
CA GLY A 149 -6.97 -7.52 -3.73
C GLY A 149 -6.61 -6.59 -2.56
N VAL A 150 -5.41 -6.76 -1.98
CA VAL A 150 -4.89 -5.88 -0.93
C VAL A 150 -4.73 -4.45 -1.43
N GLN A 151 -4.22 -4.27 -2.64
CA GLN A 151 -4.08 -2.95 -3.28
C GLN A 151 -5.43 -2.27 -3.50
N ALA A 152 -6.43 -3.02 -3.99
CA ALA A 152 -7.78 -2.53 -4.21
C ALA A 152 -8.41 -2.06 -2.88
N LEU A 153 -8.31 -2.90 -1.84
CA LEU A 153 -8.82 -2.60 -0.52
C LEU A 153 -8.13 -1.38 0.09
N ALA A 154 -6.80 -1.26 -0.06
CA ALA A 154 -6.06 -0.08 0.37
C ALA A 154 -6.51 1.19 -0.39
N GLY A 155 -6.69 1.11 -1.71
CA GLY A 155 -7.20 2.21 -2.54
C GLY A 155 -8.58 2.69 -2.09
N VAL A 156 -9.52 1.76 -1.84
CA VAL A 156 -10.86 2.05 -1.33
C VAL A 156 -10.80 2.67 0.07
N LEU A 157 -9.99 2.10 0.98
CA LEU A 157 -9.81 2.64 2.32
C LEU A 157 -9.24 4.07 2.30
N LEU A 158 -8.31 4.38 1.40
CA LEU A 158 -7.78 5.74 1.25
C LEU A 158 -8.81 6.71 0.67
N LEU A 159 -9.59 6.26 -0.32
CA LEU A 159 -10.70 7.03 -0.90
C LEU A 159 -11.74 7.40 0.17
N LEU A 160 -12.20 6.43 0.95
CA LEU A 160 -13.21 6.63 2.00
C LEU A 160 -12.62 7.35 3.23
N GLY A 161 -11.38 7.03 3.58
CA GLY A 161 -10.65 7.55 4.72
C GLY A 161 -10.41 9.06 4.63
N SER A 162 -10.30 9.64 3.42
CA SER A 162 -10.17 11.10 3.24
C SER A 162 -11.28 11.90 3.95
N LYS A 163 -12.51 11.36 4.00
CA LYS A 163 -13.66 11.97 4.70
C LYS A 163 -13.80 11.47 6.14
N GLY A 164 -13.45 10.21 6.40
CA GLY A 164 -13.58 9.56 7.71
C GLY A 164 -12.50 9.95 8.73
N VAL A 165 -11.25 10.06 8.29
CA VAL A 165 -10.09 10.41 9.14
C VAL A 165 -10.21 11.84 9.65
N GLY A 166 -10.75 12.76 8.85
CA GLY A 166 -11.07 14.11 9.30
C GLY A 166 -12.05 14.10 10.47
N ARG A 167 -13.12 13.31 10.39
CA ARG A 167 -14.11 13.18 11.47
C ARG A 167 -13.57 12.43 12.69
N LEU A 168 -12.77 11.38 12.50
CA LEU A 168 -12.15 10.63 13.61
C LEU A 168 -11.11 11.46 14.36
N LEU A 169 -10.30 12.25 13.67
CA LEU A 169 -9.33 13.15 14.31
C LEU A 169 -10.03 14.30 15.04
N VAL A 170 -11.12 14.85 14.48
CA VAL A 170 -11.95 15.84 15.16
C VAL A 170 -12.63 15.23 16.40
N LYS A 171 -13.14 13.99 16.30
CA LYS A 171 -13.75 13.28 17.43
C LYS A 171 -12.71 12.93 18.52
N ALA A 172 -11.49 12.54 18.13
CA ALA A 172 -10.40 12.25 19.06
C ALA A 172 -9.82 13.52 19.72
N ARG A 173 -9.93 14.70 19.07
CA ARG A 173 -9.54 16.00 19.66
C ARG A 173 -10.66 16.69 20.44
N GLY A 174 -11.91 16.22 20.33
CA GLY A 174 -13.09 16.89 20.86
C GLY A 174 -13.69 16.29 22.13
N HIS A 175 -13.15 15.18 22.67
CA HIS A 175 -13.57 14.64 23.97
C HIS A 175 -12.42 13.92 24.69
N ALA A 176 -11.66 14.70 25.46
CA ALA A 176 -11.34 14.44 26.86
C ALA A 176 -11.38 15.80 27.58
#